data_AF-A0A7W1CAE0-F1
#
_entry.id   AF-A0A7W1CAE0-F1
#
_cell.length_a   1.000
_cell.length_b   1.000
_cell.length_c   1.000
_cell.angle_alpha   90.00
_cell.angle_beta   90.00
_cell.angle_gamma   90.00
#
_symmetry.space_group_name_H-M   'P 1'
#
loop_
_entity.id
_entity.type
_entity.pdbx_description
1 polymer ?
#
loop_
_entity_poly.entity_id
_entity_poly.type
_entity_poly.pdbx_seq_one_letter_code
_entity_poly.pdbx_strand_id
1 'polypeptide(L)'
;AKTALEAAEIVDGYAFWVVSDIFAENFYPSIPFHGGFGLLNIYGIAKPTYRAFELMHGLGTAQYEVTGSHPTVDAWVVEGRDDVTVFLTNHALPRHPISAEEVRVTLAGALPPARASITRVDARHANAKHTWAQMGSPAYLSPDHVLAIEDASRLTPEPIVWTAEKGTVTVECALPPHALASIRLEVR
;
A
#
# COMPACT_ATOMS: atom_id res chain seq x y z
N ALA A 1 -4.41 5.76 -2.67
CA ALA A 1 -3.89 4.88 -3.74
C ALA A 1 -4.85 4.88 -4.92
N LYS A 2 -5.97 4.13 -4.89
CA LYS A 2 -6.97 4.08 -5.98
C LYS A 2 -7.24 5.43 -6.66
N THR A 3 -7.76 6.41 -5.92
CA THR A 3 -8.06 7.75 -6.46
C THR A 3 -6.86 8.44 -7.11
N ALA A 4 -5.65 8.30 -6.54
CA ALA A 4 -4.46 8.94 -7.10
C ALA A 4 -4.01 8.27 -8.40
N LEU A 5 -4.14 6.93 -8.49
CA LEU A 5 -3.78 6.16 -9.69
C LEU A 5 -4.82 6.34 -10.81
N GLU A 6 -6.12 6.38 -10.49
CA GLU A 6 -7.17 6.71 -11.46
C GLU A 6 -7.06 8.16 -11.95
N ALA A 7 -6.69 9.08 -11.06
CA ALA A 7 -6.55 10.48 -11.42
C ALA A 7 -5.32 10.78 -12.29
N ALA A 8 -4.33 9.87 -12.32
CA ALA A 8 -3.05 10.11 -12.99
C ALA A 8 -3.17 10.43 -14.50
N GLU A 9 -4.25 9.97 -15.15
CA GLU A 9 -4.50 10.24 -16.58
C GLU A 9 -5.38 11.47 -16.85
N ILE A 10 -5.93 12.10 -15.80
CA ILE A 10 -6.90 13.20 -15.94
C ILE A 10 -6.45 14.52 -15.32
N VAL A 11 -5.44 14.52 -14.45
CA VAL A 11 -4.90 15.74 -13.82
C VAL A 11 -3.37 15.78 -13.87
N ASP A 12 -2.81 16.99 -13.96
CA ASP A 12 -1.35 17.21 -13.91
C ASP A 12 -0.78 17.00 -12.50
N GLY A 13 -1.63 17.02 -11.46
CA GLY A 13 -1.19 16.85 -10.09
C GLY A 13 -2.33 16.59 -9.10
N TYR A 14 -2.05 15.72 -8.13
CA TYR A 14 -2.92 15.43 -7.00
C TYR A 14 -2.16 15.68 -5.69
N ALA A 15 -2.47 16.76 -5.00
CA ALA A 15 -1.84 17.12 -3.74
C ALA A 15 -2.64 16.52 -2.57
N PHE A 16 -2.07 15.51 -1.90
CA PHE A 16 -2.65 14.96 -0.68
C PHE A 16 -2.51 15.98 0.47
N TRP A 17 -3.64 16.33 1.09
CA TRP A 17 -3.69 17.21 2.25
C TRP A 17 -3.73 16.36 3.53
N VAL A 18 -2.67 16.26 4.33
CA VAL A 18 -1.35 16.94 4.29
C VAL A 18 -0.19 15.97 4.54
N VAL A 19 1.04 16.46 4.46
CA VAL A 19 2.24 15.68 4.77
C VAL A 19 2.34 15.28 6.26
N SER A 20 1.89 16.12 7.20
CA SER A 20 2.12 15.90 8.64
C SER A 20 0.95 16.37 9.51
N ASP A 21 0.74 15.68 10.63
CA ASP A 21 -0.17 16.10 11.71
C ASP A 21 0.36 17.30 12.52
N ILE A 22 1.53 17.86 12.19
CA ILE A 22 1.91 19.20 12.63
C ILE A 22 0.97 20.19 11.93
N PHE A 23 -0.21 20.36 12.52
CA PHE A 23 -1.37 21.00 11.93
C PHE A 23 -2.24 21.59 13.03
N ALA A 24 -2.87 22.76 12.78
CA ALA A 24 -3.47 23.57 13.85
C ALA A 24 -4.84 24.18 13.54
N GLU A 25 -5.49 23.83 12.42
CA GLU A 25 -6.84 24.36 12.11
C GLU A 25 -7.89 23.96 13.15
N ASN A 26 -7.69 22.82 13.82
CA ASN A 26 -8.56 22.32 14.89
C ASN A 26 -7.74 22.06 16.17
N PHE A 27 -7.05 23.09 16.63
CA PHE A 27 -6.13 23.05 17.78
C PHE A 27 -4.91 22.12 17.56
N TYR A 28 -4.05 22.00 18.57
CA TYR A 28 -2.89 21.10 18.57
C TYR A 28 -3.21 19.81 19.31
N PRO A 29 -3.56 18.71 18.61
CA PRO A 29 -3.78 17.43 19.24
C PRO A 29 -2.46 16.86 19.80
N SER A 30 -2.49 16.38 21.04
CA SER A 30 -1.34 15.72 21.70
C SER A 30 -1.32 14.20 21.53
N ILE A 31 -2.43 13.61 21.08
CA ILE A 31 -2.58 12.16 20.93
C ILE A 31 -1.94 11.71 19.61
N PRO A 32 -1.10 10.66 19.56
CA PRO A 32 -0.37 10.27 18.34
C PRO A 32 -1.26 9.91 17.16
N PHE A 33 -2.40 9.25 17.39
CA PHE A 33 -3.36 8.89 16.35
C PHE A 33 -4.75 9.41 16.73
N HIS A 34 -5.08 10.60 16.23
CA HIS A 34 -6.30 11.34 16.58
C HIS A 34 -7.22 11.61 15.38
N GLY A 35 -6.95 10.95 14.24
CA GLY A 35 -7.70 11.20 13.00
C GLY A 35 -7.25 12.44 12.22
N GLY A 36 -6.06 12.97 12.53
CA GLY A 36 -5.45 14.06 11.76
C GLY A 36 -5.17 13.68 10.31
N PHE A 37 -5.13 14.70 9.45
CA PHE A 37 -4.99 14.57 8.00
C PHE A 37 -3.61 14.08 7.54
N GLY A 38 -2.57 14.21 8.36
CA GLY A 38 -1.18 14.00 7.97
C GLY A 38 -0.88 12.59 7.47
N LEU A 39 0.03 12.48 6.50
CA LEU A 39 0.70 11.22 6.17
C LEU A 39 1.59 10.73 7.32
N LEU A 40 2.22 11.68 8.03
CA LEU A 40 3.01 11.47 9.24
C LEU A 40 2.22 11.94 10.47
N ASN A 41 2.35 11.24 11.60
CA ASN A 41 1.81 11.74 12.86
C ASN A 41 2.72 12.78 13.54
N ILE A 42 2.32 13.29 14.71
CA ILE A 42 3.06 14.32 15.47
C ILE A 42 4.46 13.88 15.96
N TYR A 43 4.75 12.58 15.95
CA TYR A 43 6.08 12.01 16.26
C TYR A 43 6.90 11.71 15.00
N GLY A 44 6.40 12.07 13.81
CA GLY A 44 7.05 11.74 12.53
C GLY A 44 6.85 10.28 12.09
N ILE A 45 5.94 9.55 12.73
CA ILE A 45 5.67 8.14 12.40
C ILE A 45 4.77 8.09 11.17
N ALA A 46 5.20 7.35 10.14
CA ALA A 46 4.44 7.10 8.92
C ALA A 46 3.13 6.32 9.20
N LYS A 47 2.01 6.86 8.72
CA LYS A 47 0.71 6.18 8.69
C LYS A 47 0.63 5.26 7.46
N PRO A 48 -0.32 4.30 7.42
CA PRO A 48 -0.55 3.46 6.25
C PRO A 48 -0.65 4.24 4.93
N THR A 49 -1.26 5.43 4.93
CA THR A 49 -1.36 6.28 3.75
C THR A 49 0.00 6.76 3.25
N TYR A 50 0.94 7.11 4.14
CA TYR A 50 2.32 7.43 3.74
C TYR A 50 2.96 6.24 3.03
N ARG A 51 2.80 5.05 3.59
CA ARG A 51 3.36 3.79 3.03
C ARG A 51 2.75 3.45 1.67
N ALA A 52 1.47 3.78 1.45
CA ALA A 52 0.86 3.69 0.13
C ALA A 52 1.53 4.65 -0.89
N PHE A 53 1.84 5.88 -0.50
CA PHE A 53 2.61 6.81 -1.35
C PHE A 53 4.05 6.35 -1.57
N GLU A 54 4.70 5.77 -0.57
CA GLU A 54 6.03 5.18 -0.69
C GLU A 54 6.06 4.02 -1.70
N LEU A 55 5.05 3.14 -1.68
CA LEU A 55 4.90 2.10 -2.70
C LEU A 55 4.61 2.67 -4.08
N MET A 56 3.74 3.67 -4.20
CA MET A 56 3.46 4.33 -5.48
C MET A 56 4.69 5.07 -6.03
N HIS A 57 5.55 5.62 -5.16
CA HIS A 57 6.80 6.25 -5.56
C HIS A 57 7.80 5.26 -6.18
N GLY A 58 7.72 3.98 -5.79
CA GLY A 58 8.52 2.90 -6.36
C GLY A 58 8.01 2.36 -7.69
N LEU A 59 6.83 2.81 -8.17
CA LEU A 59 6.31 2.41 -9.47
C LEU A 59 7.14 3.03 -10.59
N GLY A 60 7.21 2.34 -11.72
CA GLY A 60 7.77 2.90 -12.93
C GLY A 60 6.80 3.81 -13.69
N THR A 61 7.07 4.03 -14.96
CA THR A 61 6.38 5.06 -15.77
C THR A 61 5.56 4.50 -16.93
N ALA A 62 5.73 3.21 -17.27
CA ALA A 62 4.98 2.58 -18.35
C ALA A 62 3.93 1.64 -17.76
N GLN A 63 2.65 1.94 -17.99
CA GLN A 63 1.54 1.12 -17.51
C GLN A 63 1.07 0.17 -18.63
N TYR A 64 0.76 -1.06 -18.26
CA TYR A 64 0.16 -2.06 -19.13
C TYR A 64 -1.36 -2.10 -18.97
N GLU A 65 -2.05 -2.50 -20.03
CA GLU A 65 -3.49 -2.76 -19.98
C GLU A 65 -3.77 -3.95 -19.06
N VAL A 66 -4.74 -3.78 -18.16
CA VAL A 66 -5.23 -4.83 -17.28
C VAL A 66 -6.65 -5.17 -17.67
N THR A 67 -6.90 -6.45 -17.93
CA THR A 67 -8.24 -6.97 -18.23
C THR A 67 -8.79 -7.74 -17.04
N GLY A 68 -10.11 -7.68 -16.86
CA GLY A 68 -10.80 -8.19 -15.68
C GLY A 68 -11.25 -7.06 -14.75
N SER A 69 -12.32 -7.31 -14.01
CA SER A 69 -12.92 -6.31 -13.12
C SER A 69 -13.50 -6.98 -11.89
N HIS A 70 -13.37 -6.33 -10.75
CA HIS A 70 -14.00 -6.72 -9.51
C HIS A 70 -14.64 -5.49 -8.83
N PRO A 71 -15.73 -5.62 -8.07
CA PRO A 71 -16.39 -4.46 -7.45
C PRO A 71 -15.51 -3.64 -6.49
N THR A 72 -14.53 -4.29 -5.85
CA THR A 72 -13.65 -3.66 -4.86
C THR A 72 -12.17 -3.80 -5.16
N VAL A 73 -11.79 -4.68 -6.10
CA VAL A 73 -10.38 -4.95 -6.41
C VAL A 73 -10.01 -4.27 -7.71
N ASP A 74 -9.01 -3.41 -7.63
CA ASP A 74 -8.40 -2.75 -8.77
C ASP A 74 -6.93 -3.19 -8.88
N ALA A 75 -6.44 -3.22 -10.11
CA ALA A 75 -5.09 -3.66 -10.42
C ALA A 75 -4.43 -2.75 -11.45
N TRP A 76 -3.17 -2.42 -11.22
CA TRP A 76 -2.30 -1.70 -12.14
C TRP A 76 -1.04 -2.53 -12.35
N VAL A 77 -0.59 -2.63 -13.60
CA VAL A 77 0.68 -3.30 -13.94
C VAL A 77 1.60 -2.26 -14.54
N VAL A 78 2.75 -2.05 -13.90
CA VAL A 78 3.67 -0.97 -14.25
C VAL A 78 5.07 -1.54 -14.45
N GLU A 79 5.69 -1.18 -15.58
CA GLU A 79 7.09 -1.48 -15.88
C GLU A 79 8.01 -0.53 -15.14
N GLY A 80 8.84 -1.10 -14.26
CA GLY A 80 10.02 -0.45 -13.69
C GLY A 80 11.23 -0.59 -14.59
N ARG A 81 12.41 -0.26 -14.06
CA ARG A 81 13.67 -0.35 -14.83
C ARG A 81 14.13 -1.79 -15.06
N ASP A 82 14.04 -2.61 -14.03
CA ASP A 82 14.53 -4.00 -14.01
C ASP A 82 13.46 -4.96 -13.42
N ASP A 83 12.22 -4.47 -13.30
CA ASP A 83 11.11 -5.18 -12.68
C ASP A 83 9.76 -4.82 -13.32
N VAL A 84 8.79 -5.72 -13.18
CA VAL A 84 7.37 -5.43 -13.41
C VAL A 84 6.66 -5.46 -12.07
N THR A 85 5.94 -4.40 -11.75
CA THR A 85 5.16 -4.30 -10.51
C THR A 85 3.68 -4.44 -10.80
N VAL A 86 3.03 -5.40 -10.14
CA VAL A 86 1.59 -5.54 -10.05
C VAL A 86 1.12 -4.89 -8.76
N PHE A 87 0.41 -3.77 -8.87
CA PHE A 87 -0.11 -3.01 -7.75
C PHE A 87 -1.62 -3.26 -7.61
N LEU A 88 -2.05 -3.71 -6.44
CA LEU A 88 -3.42 -4.14 -6.16
C LEU A 88 -4.00 -3.33 -5.00
N THR A 89 -5.28 -2.98 -5.10
CA THR A 89 -6.04 -2.41 -3.98
C THR A 89 -7.38 -3.12 -3.83
N ASN A 90 -7.75 -3.48 -2.60
CA ASN A 90 -9.10 -3.92 -2.25
C ASN A 90 -9.79 -2.81 -1.44
N HIS A 91 -10.62 -2.00 -2.08
CA HIS A 91 -11.21 -0.81 -1.47
C HIS A 91 -12.71 -0.72 -1.73
N ALA A 92 -13.45 -0.37 -0.68
CA ALA A 92 -14.86 -0.02 -0.74
C ALA A 92 -15.09 1.30 0.00
N LEU A 93 -16.08 2.06 -0.43
CA LEU A 93 -16.50 3.28 0.26
C LEU A 93 -17.06 2.95 1.65
N PRO A 94 -17.02 3.90 2.62
CA PRO A 94 -17.61 3.69 3.93
C PRO A 94 -19.06 3.19 3.83
N ARG A 95 -19.40 2.16 4.60
CA ARG A 95 -20.72 1.50 4.62
C ARG A 95 -21.08 0.66 3.39
N HIS A 96 -20.14 0.42 2.47
CA HIS A 96 -20.29 -0.56 1.41
C HIS A 96 -19.69 -1.92 1.83
N PRO A 97 -20.23 -3.05 1.34
CA PRO A 97 -19.70 -4.37 1.65
C PRO A 97 -18.28 -4.55 1.09
N ILE A 98 -17.44 -5.25 1.85
CA ILE A 98 -16.08 -5.62 1.44
C ILE A 98 -15.68 -6.91 2.16
N SER A 99 -15.05 -7.81 1.42
CA SER A 99 -14.51 -9.09 1.89
C SER A 99 -13.04 -9.21 1.54
N ALA A 100 -12.36 -10.19 2.14
CA ALA A 100 -11.06 -10.62 1.64
C ALA A 100 -11.27 -11.34 0.31
N GLU A 101 -10.41 -11.04 -0.66
CA GLU A 101 -10.47 -11.61 -2.01
C GLU A 101 -9.19 -12.38 -2.33
N GLU A 102 -9.32 -13.50 -3.03
CA GLU A 102 -8.18 -14.20 -3.63
C GLU A 102 -7.97 -13.67 -5.04
N VAL A 103 -6.86 -12.94 -5.25
CA VAL A 103 -6.56 -12.27 -6.52
C VAL A 103 -5.53 -13.09 -7.27
N ARG A 104 -5.88 -13.50 -8.50
CA ARG A 104 -4.97 -14.10 -9.47
C ARG A 104 -4.66 -13.10 -10.56
N VAL A 105 -3.38 -12.83 -10.79
CA VAL A 105 -2.91 -11.98 -11.90
C VAL A 105 -2.02 -12.81 -12.82
N THR A 106 -2.33 -12.78 -14.11
CA THR A 106 -1.59 -13.48 -15.16
C THR A 106 -0.97 -12.46 -16.11
N LEU A 107 0.36 -12.47 -16.21
CA LEU A 107 1.12 -11.63 -17.12
C LEU A 107 1.45 -12.43 -18.37
N ALA A 108 0.88 -12.03 -19.51
CA ALA A 108 1.14 -12.67 -20.80
C ALA A 108 2.41 -12.11 -21.45
N GLY A 109 3.23 -12.99 -22.04
CA GLY A 109 4.50 -12.61 -22.67
C GLY A 109 5.61 -12.26 -21.67
N ALA A 110 5.41 -12.54 -20.38
CA ALA A 110 6.39 -12.28 -19.34
C ALA A 110 7.45 -13.39 -19.28
N LEU A 111 8.70 -12.98 -19.05
CA LEU A 111 9.78 -13.91 -18.71
C LEU A 111 9.64 -14.34 -17.24
N PRO A 112 10.05 -15.59 -16.88
CA PRO A 112 10.13 -16.00 -15.49
C PRO A 112 11.02 -15.03 -14.69
N PRO A 113 10.52 -14.46 -13.57
CA PRO A 113 11.31 -13.53 -12.77
C PRO A 113 12.44 -14.26 -12.02
N ALA A 114 13.57 -13.58 -11.83
CA ALA A 114 14.65 -14.03 -10.97
C ALA A 114 14.22 -14.01 -9.49
N ARG A 115 13.41 -13.02 -9.12
CA ARG A 115 12.84 -12.88 -7.78
C ARG A 115 11.44 -12.31 -7.85
N ALA A 116 10.55 -12.82 -7.01
CA ALA A 116 9.23 -12.26 -6.79
C ALA A 116 9.06 -11.91 -5.31
N SER A 117 8.53 -10.73 -5.03
CA SER A 117 8.17 -10.34 -3.67
C SER A 117 6.83 -9.60 -3.63
N ILE A 118 6.16 -9.67 -2.49
CA ILE A 118 4.95 -8.94 -2.19
C ILE A 118 5.19 -8.05 -0.98
N THR A 119 4.80 -6.78 -1.09
CA THR A 119 4.80 -5.83 0.03
C THR A 119 3.37 -5.37 0.26
N ARG A 120 2.90 -5.36 1.51
CA ARG A 120 1.49 -5.07 1.83
C ARG A 120 1.35 -3.90 2.80
N VAL A 121 0.23 -3.20 2.67
CA VAL A 121 -0.28 -2.23 3.64
C VAL A 121 -1.73 -2.62 3.94
N ASP A 122 -2.01 -3.08 5.15
CA ASP A 122 -3.35 -3.51 5.58
C ASP A 122 -3.52 -3.45 7.10
N ALA A 123 -4.49 -4.17 7.66
CA ALA A 123 -4.74 -4.22 9.10
C ALA A 123 -3.57 -4.82 9.92
N ARG A 124 -2.70 -5.63 9.29
CA ARG A 124 -1.60 -6.38 9.91
C ARG A 124 -0.23 -6.03 9.35
N HIS A 125 -0.14 -5.36 8.20
CA HIS A 125 1.11 -4.96 7.56
C HIS A 125 1.24 -3.44 7.48
N ALA A 126 2.42 -2.91 7.82
CA ALA A 126 2.76 -1.48 7.75
C ALA A 126 1.72 -0.57 8.45
N ASN A 127 1.30 -0.96 9.66
CA ASN A 127 0.18 -0.35 10.37
C ASN A 127 0.57 0.12 11.77
N ALA A 128 1.17 1.30 11.82
CA ALA A 128 1.56 1.98 13.06
C ALA A 128 0.41 2.13 14.07
N LYS A 129 -0.81 2.43 13.59
CA LYS A 129 -1.97 2.63 14.45
C LYS A 129 -2.39 1.34 15.17
N HIS A 130 -2.26 0.19 14.50
CA HIS A 130 -2.56 -1.11 15.12
C HIS A 130 -1.69 -1.35 16.34
N THR A 131 -0.37 -1.19 16.21
CA THR A 131 0.59 -1.36 17.31
C THR A 131 0.37 -0.35 18.43
N TRP A 132 0.11 0.93 18.12
CA TRP A 132 -0.24 1.92 19.13
C TRP A 132 -1.53 1.55 19.89
N ALA A 133 -2.54 1.02 19.20
CA ALA A 133 -3.77 0.57 19.84
C ALA A 133 -3.52 -0.62 20.77
N GLN A 134 -2.66 -1.56 20.39
CA GLN A 134 -2.25 -2.70 21.24
C GLN A 134 -1.50 -2.26 22.50
N MET A 135 -0.79 -1.12 22.46
CA MET A 135 -0.15 -0.51 23.63
C MET A 135 -1.13 0.19 24.59
N GLY A 136 -2.44 0.09 24.34
CA GLY A 136 -3.45 0.79 25.15
C GLY A 136 -3.67 2.24 24.74
N SER A 137 -3.25 2.62 23.52
CA SER A 137 -3.47 3.95 22.95
C SER A 137 -2.92 5.11 23.81
N PRO A 138 -1.65 5.04 24.27
CA PRO A 138 -1.09 6.05 25.16
C PRO A 138 -1.06 7.43 24.49
N ALA A 139 -1.44 8.46 25.26
CA ALA A 139 -1.43 9.85 24.81
C ALA A 139 -0.01 10.40 24.64
N TYR A 140 0.95 9.93 25.44
CA TYR A 140 2.36 10.32 25.37
C TYR A 140 3.22 9.07 25.15
N LEU A 141 4.08 9.11 24.12
CA LEU A 141 4.94 7.99 23.77
C LEU A 141 6.29 8.11 24.49
N SER A 142 6.76 7.00 25.07
CA SER A 142 8.17 6.87 25.44
C SER A 142 9.00 6.67 24.17
N PRO A 143 10.33 6.85 24.23
CA PRO A 143 11.21 6.51 23.12
C PRO A 143 11.01 5.08 22.61
N ASP A 144 10.84 4.11 23.51
CA ASP A 144 10.60 2.71 23.15
C ASP A 144 9.26 2.50 22.43
N HIS A 145 8.20 3.22 22.83
CA HIS A 145 6.94 3.21 22.10
C HIS A 145 7.11 3.74 20.67
N VAL A 146 7.84 4.86 20.52
CA VAL A 146 8.09 5.45 19.19
C VAL A 146 8.80 4.45 18.29
N LEU A 147 9.89 3.83 18.78
CA LEU A 147 10.65 2.85 18.01
C LEU A 147 9.79 1.65 17.59
N ALA A 148 9.02 1.09 18.52
CA ALA A 148 8.18 -0.08 18.23
C ALA A 148 7.05 0.24 17.24
N ILE A 149 6.45 1.44 17.33
CA ILE A 149 5.39 1.87 16.40
C ILE A 149 5.99 2.20 15.02
N GLU A 150 7.17 2.83 14.97
CA GLU A 150 7.87 3.12 13.72
C GLU A 150 8.28 1.83 13.01
N ASP A 151 8.81 0.85 13.73
CA ASP A 151 9.15 -0.46 13.18
C ASP A 151 7.92 -1.16 12.58
N ALA A 152 6.80 -1.17 13.30
CA ALA A 152 5.53 -1.72 12.80
C ALA A 152 4.94 -0.97 11.59
N SER A 153 5.39 0.26 11.33
CA SER A 153 5.02 1.04 10.15
C SER A 153 5.79 0.60 8.90
N ARG A 154 6.97 -0.02 9.03
CA ARG A 154 7.86 -0.26 7.89
C ARG A 154 7.22 -1.20 6.87
N LEU A 155 7.53 -0.94 5.61
CA LEU A 155 7.24 -1.86 4.50
C LEU A 155 8.20 -3.04 4.58
N THR A 156 7.65 -4.25 4.62
CA THR A 156 8.43 -5.48 4.64
C THR A 156 8.11 -6.31 3.40
N PRO A 157 9.04 -6.41 2.44
CA PRO A 157 8.88 -7.29 1.30
C PRO A 157 9.02 -8.75 1.74
N GLU A 158 8.09 -9.58 1.28
CA GLU A 158 8.10 -11.02 1.53
C GLU A 158 8.16 -11.79 0.22
N PRO A 159 8.84 -12.96 0.15
CA PRO A 159 8.77 -13.81 -1.03
C PRO A 159 7.33 -14.23 -1.33
N ILE A 160 6.97 -14.24 -2.61
CA ILE A 160 5.67 -14.74 -3.08
C ILE A 160 5.88 -15.88 -4.07
N VAL A 161 4.99 -16.86 -4.03
CA VAL A 161 4.99 -17.96 -4.99
C VAL A 161 4.42 -17.48 -6.32
N TRP A 162 5.05 -17.92 -7.40
CA TRP A 162 4.61 -17.67 -8.76
C TRP A 162 4.79 -18.94 -9.59
N THR A 163 4.05 -19.04 -10.69
CA THR A 163 4.20 -20.12 -11.67
C THR A 163 4.44 -19.53 -13.05
N ALA A 164 5.13 -20.27 -13.91
CA ALA A 164 5.33 -19.88 -15.30
C ALA A 164 5.01 -21.04 -16.24
N GLU A 165 4.12 -20.79 -17.20
CA GLU A 165 3.71 -21.78 -18.20
C GLU A 165 3.52 -21.10 -19.55
N LYS A 166 4.07 -21.66 -20.63
CA LYS A 166 3.80 -21.22 -22.02
C LYS A 166 3.96 -19.68 -22.25
N GLY A 167 4.94 -19.06 -21.58
CA GLY A 167 5.20 -17.61 -21.71
C GLY A 167 4.24 -16.73 -20.91
N THR A 168 3.53 -17.29 -19.93
CA THR A 168 2.78 -16.52 -18.94
C THR A 168 3.39 -16.70 -17.55
N VAL A 169 3.35 -15.65 -16.73
CA VAL A 169 3.70 -15.68 -15.31
C VAL A 169 2.44 -15.41 -14.51
N THR A 170 2.13 -16.27 -13.54
CA THR A 170 0.95 -16.14 -12.68
C THR A 170 1.37 -15.93 -11.24
N VAL A 171 0.75 -14.95 -10.59
CA VAL A 171 0.86 -14.71 -9.14
C VAL A 171 -0.53 -14.74 -8.51
N GLU A 172 -0.60 -15.28 -7.30
CA GLU A 172 -1.83 -15.34 -6.51
C GLU A 172 -1.58 -14.79 -5.11
N CYS A 173 -2.50 -13.97 -4.61
CA CYS A 173 -2.45 -13.50 -3.24
C CYS A 173 -3.83 -13.22 -2.65
N ALA A 174 -3.96 -13.48 -1.35
CA ALA A 174 -5.07 -13.00 -0.55
C ALA A 174 -4.95 -11.48 -0.34
N LEU A 175 -6.03 -10.75 -0.59
CA LEU A 175 -6.11 -9.30 -0.43
C LEU A 175 -7.25 -8.96 0.55
N PRO A 176 -6.93 -8.74 1.85
CA PRO A 176 -7.91 -8.40 2.87
C PRO A 176 -8.68 -7.10 2.57
N PRO A 177 -9.79 -6.82 3.27
CA PRO A 177 -10.47 -5.54 3.17
C PRO A 177 -9.53 -4.36 3.43
N HIS A 178 -9.60 -3.35 2.55
CA HIS A 178 -8.76 -2.14 2.62
C HIS A 178 -7.26 -2.40 2.54
N ALA A 179 -6.86 -3.55 2.00
CA ALA A 179 -5.47 -3.87 1.74
C ALA A 179 -4.99 -3.27 0.44
N LEU A 180 -3.69 -3.00 0.42
CA LEU A 180 -2.90 -2.67 -0.75
C LEU A 180 -1.75 -3.67 -0.82
N ALA A 181 -1.49 -4.20 -2.01
CA ALA A 181 -0.36 -5.09 -2.26
C ALA A 181 0.45 -4.58 -3.46
N SER A 182 1.76 -4.57 -3.33
CA SER A 182 2.71 -4.31 -4.41
C SER A 182 3.52 -5.58 -4.64
N ILE A 183 3.25 -6.29 -5.73
CA ILE A 183 3.96 -7.50 -6.12
C ILE A 183 5.01 -7.11 -7.15
N ARG A 184 6.28 -7.27 -6.80
CA ARG A 184 7.42 -6.95 -7.65
C ARG A 184 8.02 -8.22 -8.24
N LEU A 185 8.15 -8.24 -9.57
CA LEU A 185 8.73 -9.33 -10.34
C LEU A 185 10.02 -8.83 -11.00
N GLU A 186 11.17 -9.17 -10.42
CA GLU A 186 12.49 -8.74 -10.87
C GLU A 186 12.96 -9.65 -12.01
N VAL A 187 13.36 -9.08 -13.15
CA VAL A 187 13.71 -9.83 -14.38
C VAL A 187 15.21 -10.17 -14.44
N ARG A 188 16.03 -9.57 -13.55
CA ARG A 188 17.48 -9.78 -13.44
C ARG A 188 17.94 -9.89 -11.99
#